data_AF-A0A934RWB1-F1
#
_entry.id   AF-A0A934RWB1-F1
#
_cell.length_a   1.000
_cell.length_b   1.000
_cell.length_c   1.000
_cell.angle_alpha   90.00
_cell.angle_beta   90.00
_cell.angle_gamma   90.00
#
_symmetry.space_group_name_H-M   'P 1'
#
loop_
_entity.id
_entity.type
_entity.pdbx_description
1 polymer ?
#
loop_
_entity_poly.entity_id
_entity_poly.type
_entity_poly.pdbx_seq_one_letter_code
_entity_poly.pdbx_strand_id
1 'polypeptide(L)'
;TASAFEEDRQRILVADMDGFVRKPVHHNILFEEINRVTGIDYIYDEPDSPEKAKQEPEPDYSSQLAQLPEDLLTKLTAAIRGGAITEVEDLADELQTVDEPLAKRIRLLAERFDLASLEALLT
;
A
#
# COMPACT_ATOMS: atom_id res chain seq x y z
N THR A 1 -16.84 18.46 -2.98
CA THR A 1 -18.21 18.62 -3.51
C THR A 1 -19.11 17.57 -2.87
N ALA A 2 -19.66 17.90 -1.69
CA ALA A 2 -20.40 16.99 -0.82
C ALA A 2 -21.90 17.35 -0.78
N SER A 3 -22.59 17.25 -1.92
CA SER A 3 -24.02 17.59 -2.02
C SER A 3 -24.77 16.80 -3.11
N ALA A 4 -24.34 15.57 -3.41
CA ALA A 4 -25.09 14.64 -4.27
C ALA A 4 -25.40 13.31 -3.54
N PHE A 5 -25.44 13.34 -2.20
CA PHE A 5 -25.37 12.16 -1.33
C PHE A 5 -26.72 11.53 -0.94
N GLU A 6 -27.86 12.06 -1.39
CA GLU A 6 -29.18 11.48 -1.08
C GLU A 6 -29.77 10.71 -2.27
N GLU A 7 -29.51 11.12 -3.51
CA GLU A 7 -30.10 10.50 -4.71
C GLU A 7 -29.39 9.20 -5.16
N ASP A 8 -28.09 9.05 -4.89
CA ASP A 8 -27.36 7.80 -5.19
C ASP A 8 -27.68 6.67 -4.20
N ARG A 9 -28.29 6.99 -3.04
CA ARG A 9 -28.72 5.99 -2.05
C ARG A 9 -29.79 5.05 -2.59
N GLN A 10 -30.54 5.48 -3.61
CA GLN A 10 -31.61 4.69 -4.24
C GLN A 10 -31.15 3.87 -5.46
N ARG A 11 -30.00 4.19 -6.07
CA ARG A 11 -29.51 3.47 -7.28
C ARG A 11 -28.62 2.26 -6.98
N ILE A 12 -28.05 2.17 -5.79
CA ILE A 12 -27.18 1.05 -5.37
C ILE A 12 -28.00 -0.17 -4.90
N LEU A 13 -29.33 -0.07 -4.87
CA LEU A 13 -30.27 -1.17 -4.55
C LEU A 13 -30.52 -2.16 -5.71
N VAL A 14 -29.79 -2.08 -6.82
CA VAL A 14 -30.11 -2.83 -8.05
C VAL A 14 -29.00 -3.82 -8.49
N ALA A 15 -27.84 -3.82 -7.83
CA ALA A 15 -26.84 -4.86 -8.09
C ALA A 15 -26.87 -5.87 -6.95
N ASP A 16 -26.71 -7.15 -7.29
CA ASP A 16 -26.62 -8.35 -6.46
C ASP A 16 -25.44 -8.29 -5.47
N MET A 17 -25.43 -7.27 -4.60
CA MET A 17 -24.35 -6.98 -3.65
C MET A 17 -24.65 -7.60 -2.30
N ASP A 18 -23.72 -8.42 -1.80
CA ASP A 18 -23.85 -9.07 -0.50
C ASP A 18 -23.58 -8.13 0.70
N GLY A 19 -22.99 -6.96 0.48
CA GLY A 19 -22.62 -6.00 1.54
C GLY A 19 -22.26 -4.59 1.06
N PHE A 20 -22.23 -3.63 1.99
CA PHE A 20 -21.93 -2.22 1.70
C PHE A 20 -21.12 -1.57 2.83
N VAL A 21 -19.98 -0.94 2.49
CA VAL A 21 -19.15 -0.18 3.43
C VAL A 21 -19.09 1.28 2.99
N ARG A 22 -19.54 2.18 3.87
CA ARG A 22 -19.54 3.63 3.61
C ARG A 22 -18.13 4.21 3.77
N LYS A 23 -17.77 5.16 2.91
CA LYS A 23 -16.56 5.98 3.10
C LYS A 23 -16.70 6.98 4.27
N PRO A 24 -15.62 7.29 5.01
CA PRO A 24 -14.27 6.69 4.90
C PRO A 24 -14.27 5.24 5.39
N VAL A 25 -13.49 4.39 4.74
CA VAL A 25 -13.44 2.96 5.06
C VAL A 25 -12.64 2.79 6.36
N HIS A 26 -13.27 2.21 7.37
CA HIS A 26 -12.61 1.81 8.61
C HIS A 26 -12.28 0.32 8.54
N HIS A 27 -11.03 -0.06 8.82
CA HIS A 27 -10.55 -1.44 8.72
C HIS A 27 -11.43 -2.43 9.48
N ASN A 28 -11.82 -2.11 10.72
CA ASN A 28 -12.68 -2.99 11.52
C ASN A 28 -14.03 -3.26 10.84
N ILE A 29 -14.68 -2.21 10.33
CA ILE A 29 -15.98 -2.32 9.66
C ILE A 29 -15.86 -3.12 8.34
N LEU A 30 -14.76 -2.93 7.61
CA LEU A 30 -14.51 -3.68 6.38
C LEU A 30 -14.32 -5.18 6.66
N PHE A 31 -13.48 -5.52 7.64
CA PHE A 31 -13.22 -6.92 7.99
C PHE A 31 -14.46 -7.60 8.59
N GLU A 32 -15.22 -6.90 9.44
CA GLU A 32 -16.52 -7.39 9.92
C GLU A 32 -17.48 -7.70 8.78
N GLU A 33 -17.58 -6.83 7.77
CA GLU A 33 -18.48 -7.03 6.64
C GLU A 33 -18.03 -8.20 5.74
N ILE A 34 -16.72 -8.37 5.54
CA ILE A 34 -16.17 -9.52 4.81
C ILE A 34 -16.42 -10.82 5.59
N ASN A 35 -16.18 -10.86 6.90
CA ASN A 35 -16.52 -12.01 7.75
C ASN A 35 -18.02 -12.31 7.68
N ARG A 36 -18.89 -11.30 7.77
CA ARG A 36 -20.35 -11.48 7.70
C ARG A 36 -20.80 -12.14 6.40
N VAL A 37 -20.19 -11.78 5.27
CA VAL A 37 -20.55 -12.31 3.94
C VAL A 37 -19.91 -13.67 3.65
N THR A 38 -18.67 -13.90 4.09
CA THR A 38 -17.88 -15.08 3.70
C THR A 38 -17.75 -16.15 4.79
N GLY A 39 -17.97 -15.79 6.05
CA GLY A 39 -17.78 -16.66 7.21
C GLY A 39 -16.32 -16.96 7.57
N ILE A 40 -15.35 -16.19 7.04
CA ILE A 40 -13.91 -16.43 7.30
C ILE A 40 -13.47 -15.85 8.65
N ASP A 41 -12.70 -16.62 9.41
CA ASP A 41 -12.04 -16.12 10.62
C ASP A 41 -10.69 -15.45 10.29
N TYR A 42 -10.38 -14.36 10.99
CA TYR A 42 -9.11 -13.65 10.82
C TYR A 42 -8.09 -14.09 11.88
N ILE A 43 -6.86 -14.33 11.42
CA ILE A 43 -5.69 -14.49 12.30
C ILE A 43 -5.01 -13.13 12.35
N TYR A 44 -5.11 -12.45 13.50
CA TYR A 44 -4.39 -11.20 13.75
C TYR A 44 -3.03 -11.53 14.35
N ASP A 45 -1.97 -10.89 13.85
CA ASP A 45 -0.66 -10.96 14.48
C ASP A 45 -0.70 -10.09 15.74
N GLU A 46 -0.52 -10.70 16.91
CA GLU A 46 -0.41 -9.95 18.16
C GLU A 46 0.96 -9.25 18.20
N PRO A 47 1.04 -7.94 18.52
CA PRO A 47 2.31 -7.21 18.55
C PRO A 47 3.28 -7.65 19.67
N ASP A 48 2.96 -8.67 20.46
CA ASP A 48 3.72 -9.12 21.63
C ASP A 48 4.49 -10.43 21.39
N SER A 49 5.20 -10.54 20.26
CA SER A 49 6.27 -11.52 20.11
C SER A 49 7.60 -10.86 19.75
N PRO A 50 8.57 -10.78 20.69
CA PRO A 50 9.90 -10.23 20.45
C PRO A 50 10.79 -11.12 19.54
N GLU A 51 10.23 -12.11 18.83
CA GLU A 51 10.98 -13.10 18.05
C GLU A 51 11.03 -12.86 16.53
N LYS A 52 10.45 -11.77 16.02
CA LYS A 52 10.73 -11.26 14.67
C LYS A 52 11.08 -9.77 14.82
N ALA A 53 12.32 -9.32 14.71
CA ALA A 53 13.28 -9.68 13.70
C ALA A 53 14.70 -9.39 14.20
N LYS A 54 15.61 -10.34 13.99
CA LYS A 54 16.95 -9.97 13.55
C LYS A 54 16.77 -9.34 12.17
N GLN A 55 16.36 -8.08 12.11
CA GLN A 55 16.60 -7.26 10.93
C GLN A 55 18.12 -7.22 10.82
N GLU A 56 18.66 -7.95 9.86
CA GLU A 56 19.98 -7.62 9.33
C GLU A 56 20.00 -6.11 9.11
N PRO A 57 21.08 -5.41 9.48
CA PRO A 57 21.15 -3.96 9.31
C PRO A 57 20.73 -3.65 7.88
N GLU A 58 19.62 -2.93 7.74
CA GLU A 58 19.11 -2.60 6.42
C GLU A 58 20.22 -1.86 5.68
N PRO A 59 20.59 -2.31 4.47
CA PRO A 59 21.56 -1.58 3.67
C PRO A 59 21.05 -0.14 3.47
N ASP A 60 21.90 0.83 3.81
CA ASP A 60 21.57 2.24 3.71
C ASP A 60 21.53 2.66 2.23
N TYR A 61 20.31 2.78 1.69
CA TYR A 61 20.07 3.19 0.31
C TYR A 61 20.10 4.72 0.11
N SER A 62 20.36 5.52 1.16
CA SER A 62 20.36 6.98 1.06
C SER A 62 21.31 7.52 -0.02
N SER A 63 22.49 6.90 -0.13
CA SER A 63 23.50 7.27 -1.14
C SER A 63 23.07 6.96 -2.57
N GLN A 64 22.27 5.91 -2.76
CA GLN A 64 21.78 5.47 -4.07
C GLN A 64 20.56 6.31 -4.48
N LEU A 65 19.68 6.61 -3.52
CA LEU A 65 18.58 7.56 -3.70
C LEU A 65 19.09 8.96 -4.05
N ALA A 66 20.20 9.42 -3.46
CA ALA A 66 20.82 10.69 -3.82
C ALA A 66 21.41 10.72 -5.24
N GLN A 67 21.69 9.56 -5.83
CA GLN A 67 22.17 9.45 -7.22
C GLN A 67 21.02 9.33 -8.23
N LEU A 68 19.78 9.09 -7.78
CA LEU A 68 18.65 9.05 -8.67
C LEU A 68 18.34 10.43 -9.26
N PRO A 69 17.85 10.48 -10.52
CA PRO A 69 17.23 11.67 -11.06
C PRO A 69 16.09 12.16 -10.17
N GLU A 70 16.08 13.45 -9.86
CA GLU A 70 15.06 14.09 -9.02
C GLU A 70 13.62 13.88 -9.56
N ASP A 71 13.47 13.76 -10.88
CA ASP A 71 12.19 13.45 -11.53
C ASP A 71 11.66 12.05 -11.16
N LEU A 72 12.52 11.03 -11.12
CA LEU A 72 12.14 9.67 -10.71
C LEU A 72 11.82 9.62 -9.21
N LEU A 73 12.60 10.30 -8.39
CA LEU A 73 12.38 10.39 -6.94
C LEU A 73 11.03 11.06 -6.62
N THR A 74 10.70 12.13 -7.35
CA THR A 74 9.42 12.83 -7.23
C THR A 74 8.25 11.93 -7.64
N LYS A 75 8.37 11.22 -8.77
CA LYS A 75 7.35 10.26 -9.25
C LYS A 75 7.15 9.12 -8.27
N LEU A 76 8.23 8.53 -7.75
CA LEU A 76 8.17 7.45 -6.77
C LEU A 76 7.48 7.90 -5.48
N THR A 77 7.86 9.07 -4.96
CA THR A 77 7.22 9.66 -3.78
C THR A 77 5.73 9.91 -3.99
N ALA A 78 5.34 10.40 -5.18
CA ALA A 78 3.95 10.64 -5.53
C ALA A 78 3.16 9.33 -5.64
N ALA A 79 3.73 8.30 -6.28
CA ALA A 79 3.12 6.99 -6.41
C ALA A 79 2.92 6.30 -5.05
N ILE A 80 3.92 6.37 -4.16
CA ILE A 80 3.84 5.83 -2.80
C ILE A 80 2.75 6.55 -1.99
N ARG A 81 2.74 7.89 -1.98
CA ARG A 81 1.67 8.67 -1.30
C ARG A 81 0.28 8.44 -1.91
N GLY A 82 0.22 8.19 -3.21
CA GLY A 82 -1.00 7.86 -3.93
C GLY A 82 -1.48 6.43 -3.70
N GLY A 83 -0.65 5.56 -3.10
CA GLY A 83 -0.91 4.13 -2.99
C GLY A 83 -0.96 3.41 -4.34
N ALA A 84 -0.37 3.99 -5.39
CA ALA A 84 -0.39 3.48 -6.75
C ALA A 84 0.70 2.40 -6.92
N ILE A 85 0.49 1.22 -6.34
CA ILE A 85 1.52 0.16 -6.31
C ILE A 85 1.97 -0.28 -7.69
N THR A 86 1.07 -0.36 -8.67
CA THR A 86 1.43 -0.62 -10.06
C THR A 86 2.41 0.41 -10.61
N GLU A 87 2.23 1.69 -10.28
CA GLU A 87 3.18 2.74 -10.70
C GLU A 87 4.53 2.61 -9.96
N VAL A 88 4.51 2.17 -8.71
CA VAL A 88 5.74 1.88 -7.93
C VAL A 88 6.50 0.70 -8.54
N GLU A 89 5.80 -0.35 -8.99
CA GLU A 89 6.39 -1.49 -9.69
C GLU A 89 6.98 -1.09 -11.04
N ASP A 90 6.25 -0.32 -11.84
CA ASP A 90 6.74 0.20 -13.13
C ASP A 90 8.00 1.06 -12.94
N LEU A 91 8.02 1.92 -11.93
CA LEU A 91 9.19 2.73 -11.58
C LEU A 91 10.36 1.87 -11.08
N ALA A 92 10.09 0.78 -10.35
CA ALA A 92 11.11 -0.17 -9.94
C ALA A 92 11.74 -0.89 -11.15
N ASP A 93 10.95 -1.21 -12.17
CA ASP A 93 11.43 -1.81 -13.43
C ASP A 93 12.35 -0.85 -14.18
N GLU A 94 12.00 0.44 -14.26
CA GLU A 94 12.86 1.47 -14.83
C GLU A 94 14.18 1.59 -14.05
N LEU A 95 14.11 1.57 -12.72
CA LEU A 95 15.26 1.65 -11.82
C LEU A 95 16.16 0.42 -11.87
N GLN A 96 15.64 -0.74 -12.29
CA GLN A 96 16.44 -1.97 -12.37
C GLN A 96 17.64 -1.82 -13.30
N THR A 97 17.55 -0.95 -14.31
CA THR A 97 18.65 -0.66 -15.25
C THR A 97 19.71 0.28 -14.69
N VAL A 98 19.41 1.00 -13.61
CA VAL A 98 20.28 2.01 -12.98
C VAL A 98 20.89 1.46 -11.69
N ASP A 99 20.07 0.91 -10.81
CA ASP A 99 20.47 0.29 -9.54
C ASP A 99 19.58 -0.94 -9.27
N GLU A 100 20.11 -2.12 -9.63
CA GLU A 100 19.44 -3.40 -9.45
C GLU A 100 19.11 -3.71 -7.96
N PRO A 101 20.03 -3.50 -6.99
CA PRO A 101 19.72 -3.65 -5.56
C PRO A 101 18.53 -2.82 -5.08
N LEU A 102 18.49 -1.53 -5.41
CA LEU A 102 17.43 -0.62 -4.98
C LEU A 102 16.09 -0.98 -5.63
N ALA A 103 16.09 -1.28 -6.92
CA ALA A 103 14.90 -1.72 -7.65
C ALA A 103 14.27 -2.98 -7.05
N LYS A 104 15.10 -4.00 -6.72
CA LYS A 104 14.62 -5.22 -6.05
C LYS A 104 14.02 -4.93 -4.69
N ARG A 105 14.60 -3.98 -3.94
CA ARG A 105 14.08 -3.60 -2.62
C ARG A 105 12.72 -2.91 -2.74
N ILE A 106 12.58 -1.94 -3.64
CA ILE A 106 11.32 -1.23 -3.89
C ILE A 106 10.24 -2.23 -4.34
N ARG A 107 10.56 -3.15 -5.27
CA ARG A 107 9.62 -4.18 -5.73
C ARG A 107 9.19 -5.11 -4.59
N LEU A 108 10.11 -5.56 -3.73
CA LEU A 108 9.77 -6.41 -2.59
C LEU A 108 8.80 -5.72 -1.61
N LEU A 109 8.99 -4.43 -1.38
CA LEU A 109 8.09 -3.66 -0.50
C LEU A 109 6.74 -3.39 -1.17
N ALA A 110 6.73 -3.13 -2.47
CA ALA A 110 5.53 -2.99 -3.29
C ALA A 110 4.69 -4.27 -3.29
N GLU A 111 5.31 -5.43 -3.53
CA GLU A 111 4.66 -6.76 -3.47
C GLU A 111 4.04 -7.06 -2.10
N ARG A 112 4.65 -6.53 -1.02
CA ARG A 112 4.15 -6.67 0.35
C ARG A 112 3.12 -5.63 0.74
N PHE A 113 2.79 -4.69 -0.15
CA PHE A 113 1.95 -3.54 0.14
C PHE A 113 2.47 -2.71 1.32
N ASP A 114 3.79 -2.75 1.58
CA ASP A 114 4.42 -2.09 2.73
C ASP A 114 4.82 -0.65 2.36
N LEU A 115 3.79 0.19 2.21
CA LEU A 115 3.96 1.60 1.87
C LEU A 115 4.70 2.38 2.97
N ALA A 116 4.58 1.95 4.23
CA ALA A 116 5.24 2.62 5.35
C ALA A 116 6.77 2.48 5.25
N SER A 117 7.26 1.27 4.98
CA SER A 117 8.69 1.04 4.73
C SER A 117 9.18 1.74 3.46
N LEU A 118 8.34 1.87 2.43
CA LEU A 118 8.66 2.64 1.21
C LEU A 118 8.82 4.14 1.49
N GLU A 119 7.91 4.74 2.27
CA GLU A 119 8.04 6.15 2.69
C GLU A 119 9.28 6.37 3.58
N ALA A 120 9.58 5.42 4.47
CA ALA A 120 10.75 5.49 5.34
C ALA A 120 12.07 5.45 4.57
N LEU A 121 12.12 4.75 3.42
CA LEU A 121 13.31 4.75 2.56
C LEU A 121 13.57 6.12 1.92
N LEU A 122 12.54 6.95 1.72
CA LEU A 122 12.65 8.23 1.03
C LEU A 122 12.93 9.42 1.98
N THR A 123 12.95 9.19 3.30
CA THR A 123 13.12 10.21 4.34
C THR A 123 14.51 10.16 4.95
#